data_AF-J3L5F4-F1
#
_entry.id   AF-J3L5F4-F1
#
_cell.length_a   1.000
_cell.length_b   1.000
_cell.length_c   1.000
_cell.angle_alpha   90.00
_cell.angle_beta   90.00
_cell.angle_gamma   90.00
#
_symmetry.space_group_name_H-M   'P 1'
#
loop_
_entity.id
_entity.type
_entity.pdbx_description
1 polymer ?
#
loop_
_entity_poly.entity_id
_entity_poly.type
_entity_poly.pdbx_seq_one_letter_code
_entity_poly.pdbx_strand_id
1 'polypeptide(L)'
;MDLLDPASVTPAVDSARGVFHLASPVILHQPQDPEGELLQPAVRGTLNVLRAAKDCGVGRVVMVSSQAAMVPVPEWPAGKVIDDDCWADVDLLKKKQFWYNVSKTLAEKAAWDFATKEGLQLAVINPGLVLGPMLTPSPTASLRLLMQILGGQRIDMDDFYVGIVDVRDVAQSLIVLYENPSAQGRHLCTESIERLIDFHDKLAELYPEFPVSRIQEDKQGWVVRSKAASKKLIDLGVNFIPSDKTIRDSVDCLRNKGYI
;
A
#
# COMPACT_ATOMS: atom_id res chain seq x y z
N MET A 1 2.84 -21.36 -8.37
CA MET A 1 2.97 -21.18 -6.91
C MET A 1 1.67 -20.57 -6.40
N ASP A 2 1.11 -21.15 -5.36
CA ASP A 2 -0.04 -20.66 -4.61
C ASP A 2 0.38 -20.42 -3.16
N LEU A 3 0.15 -19.22 -2.62
CA LEU A 3 0.57 -18.89 -1.27
C LEU A 3 -0.15 -19.70 -0.19
N LEU A 4 -1.32 -20.26 -0.48
CA LEU A 4 -2.11 -21.07 0.45
C LEU A 4 -1.69 -22.53 0.46
N ASP A 5 -0.85 -22.96 -0.50
CA ASP A 5 -0.19 -24.25 -0.52
C ASP A 5 1.30 -24.10 -0.15
N PRO A 6 1.69 -24.38 1.12
CA PRO A 6 3.07 -24.26 1.57
C PRO A 6 4.06 -25.07 0.72
N ALA A 7 3.65 -26.24 0.20
CA ALA A 7 4.53 -27.10 -0.60
C ALA A 7 4.89 -26.45 -1.95
N SER A 8 4.04 -25.55 -2.45
CA SER A 8 4.31 -24.80 -3.67
C SER A 8 5.18 -23.57 -3.46
N VAL A 9 5.31 -23.07 -2.22
CA VAL A 9 6.08 -21.87 -1.87
C VAL A 9 7.56 -22.19 -1.68
N THR A 10 7.89 -23.28 -0.97
CA THR A 10 9.28 -23.66 -0.67
C THR A 10 10.17 -23.72 -1.92
N PRO A 11 9.77 -24.37 -3.03
CA PRO A 11 10.61 -24.43 -4.23
C PRO A 11 10.93 -23.06 -4.86
N ALA A 12 10.08 -22.05 -4.64
CA ALA A 12 10.30 -20.69 -5.15
C ALA A 12 11.27 -19.87 -4.28
N VAL A 13 11.47 -20.31 -3.03
CA VAL A 13 12.30 -19.63 -2.02
C VAL A 13 13.64 -20.36 -1.81
N ASP A 14 13.71 -21.64 -2.16
CA ASP A 14 14.93 -22.43 -2.05
C ASP A 14 16.11 -21.76 -2.79
N SER A 15 17.27 -21.76 -2.13
CA SER A 15 18.50 -21.08 -2.58
C SER A 15 18.43 -19.54 -2.74
N ALA A 16 17.30 -18.89 -2.40
CA ALA A 16 17.19 -17.45 -2.47
C ALA A 16 17.99 -16.76 -1.35
N ARG A 17 18.72 -15.70 -1.70
CA ARG A 17 19.40 -14.82 -0.72
C ARG A 17 18.43 -13.86 -0.04
N GLY A 18 17.31 -13.57 -0.69
CA GLY A 18 16.32 -12.58 -0.29
C GLY A 18 14.97 -12.90 -0.89
N VAL A 19 13.91 -12.51 -0.20
CA VAL A 19 12.53 -12.70 -0.67
C VAL A 19 11.78 -11.38 -0.62
N PHE A 20 11.12 -11.05 -1.72
CA PHE A 20 10.20 -9.93 -1.81
C PHE A 20 8.75 -10.44 -1.80
N HIS A 21 8.08 -10.31 -0.66
CA HIS A 21 6.69 -10.77 -0.50
C HIS A 21 5.71 -9.65 -0.86
N LEU A 22 5.27 -9.63 -2.12
CA LEU A 22 4.32 -8.65 -2.67
C LEU A 22 2.89 -9.19 -2.78
N ALA A 23 2.76 -10.52 -2.85
CA ALA A 23 1.52 -11.17 -3.25
C ALA A 23 0.52 -11.16 -2.09
N SER A 24 -0.63 -10.54 -2.34
CA SER A 24 -1.72 -10.43 -1.38
C SER A 24 -3.01 -10.11 -2.14
N PRO A 25 -4.17 -10.67 -1.75
CA PRO A 25 -5.45 -10.30 -2.36
C PRO A 25 -5.72 -8.80 -2.20
N VAL A 26 -6.21 -8.16 -3.27
CA VAL A 26 -6.63 -6.75 -3.26
C VAL A 26 -8.09 -6.68 -3.69
N ILE A 27 -8.98 -6.74 -2.70
CA ILE A 27 -10.43 -6.60 -2.87
C ILE A 27 -10.84 -5.31 -2.18
N LEU A 28 -11.25 -4.31 -2.97
CA LEU A 28 -11.64 -2.97 -2.48
C LEU A 28 -13.16 -2.78 -2.39
N HIS A 29 -13.94 -3.74 -2.90
CA HIS A 29 -15.39 -3.78 -2.70
C HIS A 29 -15.73 -4.63 -1.48
N GLN A 30 -16.97 -4.54 -1.00
CA GLN A 30 -17.43 -5.36 0.12
C GLN A 30 -17.43 -6.86 -0.27
N PRO A 31 -16.60 -7.70 0.37
CA PRO A 31 -16.57 -9.15 0.11
C PRO A 31 -17.80 -9.83 0.73
N GLN A 32 -18.19 -10.99 0.18
CA GLN A 32 -19.31 -11.76 0.72
C GLN A 32 -18.87 -12.54 1.97
N ASP A 33 -17.68 -13.12 1.91
CA ASP A 33 -16.99 -13.75 3.04
C ASP A 33 -15.64 -13.05 3.27
N PRO A 34 -15.59 -11.98 4.09
CA PRO A 34 -14.34 -11.28 4.37
C PRO A 34 -13.25 -12.20 4.94
N GLU A 35 -13.64 -13.19 5.74
CA GLU A 35 -12.72 -14.10 6.42
C GLU A 35 -12.02 -15.01 5.40
N GLY A 36 -12.79 -15.71 4.57
CA GLY A 36 -12.27 -16.63 3.57
C GLY A 36 -11.68 -15.98 2.32
N GLU A 37 -12.20 -14.84 1.88
CA GLU A 37 -11.75 -14.17 0.66
C GLU A 37 -10.51 -13.29 0.88
N LEU A 38 -10.33 -12.77 2.10
CA LEU A 38 -9.37 -11.69 2.35
C LEU A 38 -8.51 -11.90 3.60
N LEU A 39 -9.11 -12.10 4.76
CA LEU A 39 -8.37 -12.10 6.03
C LEU A 39 -7.47 -13.34 6.14
N GLN A 40 -8.04 -14.55 6.02
CA GLN A 40 -7.26 -15.78 6.12
C GLN A 40 -6.24 -15.91 5.01
N PRO A 41 -6.55 -15.65 3.72
CA PRO A 41 -5.56 -15.77 2.68
C PRO A 41 -4.36 -14.83 2.87
N ALA A 42 -4.61 -13.58 3.29
CA ALA A 42 -3.54 -12.61 3.53
C ALA A 42 -2.61 -13.06 4.66
N VAL A 43 -3.17 -13.49 5.80
CA VAL A 43 -2.37 -13.96 6.95
C VAL A 43 -1.66 -15.27 6.64
N ARG A 44 -2.38 -16.29 6.16
CA ARG A 44 -1.82 -17.63 5.90
C ARG A 44 -0.77 -17.58 4.81
N GLY A 45 -1.04 -16.88 3.71
CA GLY A 45 -0.07 -16.72 2.63
C GLY A 45 1.21 -16.05 3.09
N THR A 46 1.09 -15.01 3.92
CA THR A 46 2.25 -14.32 4.51
C THR A 46 3.06 -15.25 5.40
N LEU A 47 2.41 -15.97 6.33
CA LEU A 47 3.10 -16.92 7.21
C LEU A 47 3.75 -18.08 6.46
N ASN A 48 3.17 -18.53 5.35
CA ASN A 48 3.75 -19.57 4.52
C ASN A 48 5.05 -19.10 3.84
N VAL A 49 5.07 -17.88 3.31
CA VAL A 49 6.29 -17.29 2.71
C VAL A 49 7.37 -17.09 3.77
N LEU A 50 7.03 -16.55 4.94
CA LEU A 50 8.01 -16.32 6.00
C LEU A 50 8.56 -17.63 6.57
N ARG A 51 7.71 -18.66 6.71
CA ARG A 51 8.14 -19.99 7.14
C ARG A 51 9.10 -20.62 6.12
N ALA A 52 8.75 -20.59 4.84
CA ALA A 52 9.64 -21.07 3.78
C ALA A 52 10.97 -20.30 3.74
N ALA A 53 10.94 -18.98 3.88
CA ALA A 53 12.14 -18.14 3.94
C ALA A 53 13.04 -18.50 5.11
N LYS A 54 12.47 -18.66 6.30
CA LYS A 54 13.22 -19.09 7.48
C LYS A 54 13.78 -20.51 7.31
N ASP A 55 13.00 -21.46 6.81
CA ASP A 55 13.43 -22.85 6.68
C ASP A 55 14.50 -23.03 5.58
N CYS A 56 14.50 -22.18 4.55
CA CYS A 56 15.53 -22.13 3.50
C CYS A 56 16.75 -21.27 3.87
N GLY A 57 16.79 -20.66 5.06
CA GLY A 57 17.91 -19.82 5.50
C GLY A 57 18.05 -18.51 4.73
N VAL A 58 16.94 -17.94 4.25
CA VAL A 58 16.93 -16.64 3.57
C VAL A 58 17.45 -15.54 4.51
N GLY A 59 18.35 -14.71 3.99
CA GLY A 59 19.00 -13.67 4.79
C GLY A 59 18.08 -12.51 5.19
N ARG A 60 17.13 -12.13 4.32
CA ARG A 60 16.15 -11.05 4.56
C ARG A 60 14.89 -11.21 3.73
N VAL A 61 13.74 -10.93 4.35
CA VAL A 61 12.45 -10.73 3.66
C VAL A 61 12.11 -9.24 3.63
N VAL A 62 11.74 -8.73 2.46
CA VAL A 62 11.08 -7.42 2.31
C VAL A 62 9.62 -7.66 1.96
N MET A 63 8.71 -7.23 2.83
CA MET A 63 7.27 -7.45 2.65
C MET A 63 6.55 -6.16 2.28
N VAL A 64 5.64 -6.25 1.30
CA VAL A 64 4.72 -5.15 0.97
C VAL A 64 3.43 -5.27 1.76
N SER A 65 3.30 -4.39 2.75
CA SER A 65 2.04 -4.13 3.43
C SER A 65 1.29 -3.00 2.71
N SER A 66 0.77 -2.00 3.42
CA SER A 66 0.00 -0.88 2.88
C SER A 66 -0.12 0.24 3.90
N GLN A 67 -0.32 1.48 3.45
CA GLN A 67 -0.77 2.58 4.32
C GLN A 67 -2.09 2.24 5.05
N ALA A 68 -2.88 1.32 4.49
CA ALA A 68 -4.12 0.81 5.07
C ALA A 68 -3.93 0.16 6.44
N ALA A 69 -2.71 -0.30 6.76
CA ALA A 69 -2.34 -0.85 8.06
C ALA A 69 -1.88 0.21 9.08
N MET A 70 -1.90 1.50 8.72
CA MET A 70 -1.33 2.58 9.51
C MET A 70 -2.38 3.47 10.17
N VAL A 71 -3.37 3.97 9.41
CA VAL A 71 -4.43 4.83 9.96
C VAL A 71 -5.74 4.64 9.20
N PRO A 72 -6.82 4.24 9.89
CA PRO A 72 -8.12 4.08 9.23
C PRO A 72 -9.24 5.00 9.75
N VAL A 73 -8.97 5.85 10.75
CA VAL A 73 -10.05 6.40 11.58
C VAL A 73 -9.93 7.91 11.84
N PRO A 74 -11.04 8.68 11.76
CA PRO A 74 -11.09 10.10 12.07
C PRO A 74 -10.69 10.49 13.50
N GLU A 75 -10.68 9.54 14.44
CA GLU A 75 -10.26 9.73 15.83
C GLU A 75 -8.74 9.88 16.01
N TRP A 76 -7.98 9.99 14.91
CA TRP A 76 -6.55 10.27 14.94
C TRP A 76 -6.25 11.59 15.69
N PRO A 77 -5.22 11.64 16.56
CA PRO A 77 -4.90 12.84 17.31
C PRO A 77 -4.68 14.05 16.39
N ALA A 78 -5.46 15.12 16.63
CA ALA A 78 -5.35 16.35 15.85
C ALA A 78 -3.90 16.88 15.86
N GLY A 79 -3.40 17.24 14.68
CA GLY A 79 -2.04 17.76 14.52
C GLY A 79 -0.92 16.70 14.48
N LYS A 80 -1.24 15.41 14.71
CA LYS A 80 -0.24 14.32 14.57
C LYS A 80 -0.11 13.90 13.10
N VAL A 81 1.11 14.00 12.56
CA VAL A 81 1.44 13.47 11.23
C VAL A 81 1.50 11.95 11.29
N ILE A 82 1.04 11.30 10.22
CA ILE A 82 1.13 9.84 10.07
C ILE A 82 2.56 9.48 9.69
N ASP A 83 3.16 8.55 10.44
CA ASP A 83 4.54 8.11 10.31
C ASP A 83 4.65 6.59 10.43
N ASP A 84 5.87 6.07 10.32
CA ASP A 84 6.20 4.64 10.30
C ASP A 84 5.75 3.84 11.54
N ASP A 85 5.50 4.51 12.67
CA ASP A 85 5.10 3.90 13.94
C ASP A 85 3.58 3.78 14.08
N CYS A 86 2.81 4.36 13.17
CA CYS A 86 1.35 4.39 13.21
C CYS A 86 0.74 3.03 12.86
N TRP A 87 -0.16 2.52 13.71
CA TRP A 87 -0.88 1.26 13.48
C TRP A 87 -2.38 1.49 13.42
N ALA A 88 -3.03 0.79 12.49
CA ALA A 88 -4.47 0.77 12.38
C ALA A 88 -5.14 0.00 13.54
N ASP A 89 -6.28 0.51 13.99
CA ASP A 89 -7.15 -0.15 14.96
C ASP A 89 -8.00 -1.21 14.25
N VAL A 90 -7.70 -2.48 14.50
CA VAL A 90 -8.36 -3.63 13.87
C VAL A 90 -9.84 -3.73 14.27
N ASP A 91 -10.18 -3.45 15.52
CA ASP A 91 -11.54 -3.64 16.02
C ASP A 91 -12.47 -2.56 15.45
N LEU A 92 -11.97 -1.32 15.40
CA LEU A 92 -12.68 -0.22 14.76
C LEU A 92 -12.83 -0.43 13.24
N LEU A 93 -11.77 -0.92 12.58
CA LEU A 93 -11.82 -1.31 11.17
C LEU A 93 -12.87 -2.38 10.86
N LYS A 94 -12.96 -3.41 11.70
CA LYS A 94 -13.99 -4.46 11.58
C LYS A 94 -15.39 -3.88 11.77
N LYS A 95 -15.58 -2.98 12.74
CA LYS A 95 -16.86 -2.30 12.99
C LYS A 95 -17.31 -1.46 11.79
N LYS A 96 -16.36 -0.80 11.11
CA LYS A 96 -16.59 -0.04 9.86
C LYS A 96 -16.61 -0.90 8.59
N GLN A 97 -16.39 -2.22 8.71
CA GLN A 97 -16.34 -3.16 7.58
C GLN A 97 -15.27 -2.81 6.53
N PHE A 98 -14.13 -2.28 6.98
CA PHE A 98 -12.99 -1.94 6.14
C PHE A 98 -12.05 -3.14 6.00
N TRP A 99 -12.56 -4.19 5.37
CA TRP A 99 -11.93 -5.52 5.40
C TRP A 99 -10.53 -5.56 4.76
N TYR A 100 -10.27 -4.77 3.71
CA TYR A 100 -8.93 -4.66 3.14
C TYR A 100 -7.90 -4.15 4.14
N ASN A 101 -8.23 -3.08 4.87
CA ASN A 101 -7.38 -2.55 5.93
C ASN A 101 -7.20 -3.58 7.04
N VAL A 102 -8.27 -4.28 7.46
CA VAL A 102 -8.17 -5.38 8.43
C VAL A 102 -7.19 -6.44 7.95
N SER A 103 -7.31 -6.88 6.68
CA SER A 103 -6.46 -7.93 6.09
C SER A 103 -4.97 -7.54 6.10
N LYS A 104 -4.65 -6.30 5.68
CA LYS A 104 -3.28 -5.80 5.63
C LYS A 104 -2.71 -5.63 7.04
N THR A 105 -3.52 -5.11 7.97
CA THR A 105 -3.11 -4.95 9.37
C THR A 105 -2.82 -6.29 10.04
N LEU A 106 -3.71 -7.28 9.87
CA LEU A 106 -3.54 -8.61 10.47
C LEU A 106 -2.35 -9.36 9.85
N ALA A 107 -2.19 -9.31 8.52
CA ALA A 107 -1.06 -9.95 7.85
C ALA A 107 0.28 -9.34 8.29
N GLU A 108 0.34 -8.01 8.44
CA GLU A 108 1.56 -7.33 8.88
C GLU A 108 1.90 -7.62 10.35
N LYS A 109 0.90 -7.62 11.24
CA LYS A 109 1.11 -8.03 12.64
C LYS A 109 1.61 -9.47 12.75
N ALA A 110 0.97 -10.40 12.02
CA ALA A 110 1.37 -11.79 11.99
C ALA A 110 2.80 -11.98 11.45
N ALA A 111 3.20 -11.17 10.46
CA ALA A 111 4.55 -11.17 9.93
C ALA A 111 5.59 -10.75 10.97
N TRP A 112 5.32 -9.66 11.70
CA TRP A 112 6.20 -9.18 12.77
C TRP A 112 6.30 -10.15 13.93
N ASP A 113 5.19 -10.74 14.36
CA ASP A 113 5.17 -11.75 15.42
C ASP A 113 6.01 -12.97 15.04
N PHE A 114 5.83 -13.48 13.81
CA PHE A 114 6.62 -14.60 13.30
C PHE A 114 8.11 -14.25 13.19
N ALA A 115 8.43 -13.12 12.57
CA ALA A 115 9.81 -12.71 12.32
C ALA A 115 10.58 -12.49 13.62
N THR A 116 9.95 -11.87 14.61
CA THR A 116 10.53 -11.64 15.94
C THR A 116 10.78 -12.96 16.67
N LYS A 117 9.79 -13.86 16.64
CA LYS A 117 9.88 -15.16 17.31
C LYS A 117 10.96 -16.07 16.70
N GLU A 118 11.07 -16.08 15.38
CA GLU A 118 11.93 -17.00 14.64
C GLU A 118 13.30 -16.39 14.28
N GLY A 119 13.53 -15.12 14.63
CA GLY A 119 14.78 -14.40 14.32
C GLY A 119 14.98 -14.10 12.83
N LEU A 120 13.89 -14.04 12.05
CA LEU A 120 13.95 -13.75 10.61
C LEU A 120 14.07 -12.25 10.39
N GLN A 121 15.04 -11.82 9.56
CA GLN A 121 15.20 -10.42 9.20
C GLN A 121 14.05 -9.97 8.29
N LEU A 122 13.26 -9.02 8.77
CA LEU A 122 12.10 -8.47 8.07
C LEU A 122 12.20 -6.96 7.96
N ALA A 123 11.98 -6.45 6.74
CA ALA A 123 11.67 -5.04 6.49
C ALA A 123 10.28 -4.96 5.84
N VAL A 124 9.47 -4.00 6.27
CA VAL A 124 8.12 -3.80 5.72
C VAL A 124 8.03 -2.44 5.07
N ILE A 125 7.42 -2.40 3.89
CA ILE A 125 7.04 -1.17 3.19
C ILE A 125 5.52 -1.03 3.17
N ASN A 126 5.04 0.19 3.44
CA ASN A 126 3.64 0.55 3.55
C ASN A 126 3.31 1.61 2.48
N PRO A 127 3.13 1.19 1.21
CA PRO A 127 2.84 2.13 0.14
C PRO A 127 1.45 2.77 0.26
N GLY A 128 1.35 4.00 -0.25
CA GLY A 128 0.11 4.69 -0.46
C GLY A 128 -0.73 4.12 -1.62
N LEU A 129 -1.54 4.98 -2.25
CA LEU A 129 -2.15 4.72 -3.54
C LEU A 129 -1.07 4.71 -4.62
N VAL A 130 -0.71 3.49 -5.04
CA VAL A 130 0.32 3.27 -6.06
C VAL A 130 -0.23 3.60 -7.44
N LEU A 131 0.30 4.66 -8.02
CA LEU A 131 0.01 5.11 -9.38
C LEU A 131 1.29 5.04 -10.25
N GLY A 132 1.17 5.31 -11.53
CA GLY A 132 2.28 5.32 -12.49
C GLY A 132 2.02 4.42 -13.70
N PRO A 133 3.01 4.31 -14.60
CA PRO A 133 2.88 3.51 -15.81
C PRO A 133 2.74 2.03 -15.49
N MET A 134 1.78 1.34 -16.11
CA MET A 134 1.54 -0.08 -15.89
C MET A 134 2.23 -0.98 -16.91
N LEU A 135 2.91 -2.01 -16.40
CA LEU A 135 3.42 -3.15 -17.18
C LEU A 135 2.43 -4.32 -17.20
N THR A 136 1.42 -4.31 -16.32
CA THR A 136 0.42 -5.36 -16.20
C THR A 136 -0.49 -5.40 -17.43
N PRO A 137 -1.09 -6.57 -17.75
CA PRO A 137 -2.01 -6.71 -18.88
C PRO A 137 -3.35 -5.98 -18.65
N SER A 138 -3.67 -5.65 -17.40
CA SER A 138 -4.88 -4.93 -17.02
C SER A 138 -4.60 -3.92 -15.89
N PRO A 139 -5.42 -2.85 -15.76
CA PRO A 139 -5.29 -1.90 -14.67
C PRO A 139 -5.39 -2.57 -13.30
N THR A 140 -4.50 -2.18 -12.39
CA THR A 140 -4.53 -2.56 -10.97
C THR A 140 -5.72 -1.90 -10.25
N ALA A 141 -6.02 -2.32 -9.03
CA ALA A 141 -7.10 -1.72 -8.24
C ALA A 141 -6.91 -0.20 -8.05
N SER A 142 -5.69 0.26 -7.81
CA SER A 142 -5.34 1.68 -7.68
C SER A 142 -5.56 2.47 -8.98
N LEU A 143 -5.19 1.90 -10.13
CA LEU A 143 -5.44 2.54 -11.43
C LEU A 143 -6.93 2.55 -11.78
N ARG A 144 -7.70 1.51 -11.39
CA ARG A 144 -9.15 1.51 -11.55
C ARG A 144 -9.80 2.60 -10.70
N LEU A 145 -9.35 2.81 -9.47
CA LEU A 145 -9.83 3.92 -8.64
C LEU A 145 -9.58 5.28 -9.31
N LEU A 146 -8.37 5.48 -9.86
CA LEU A 146 -8.07 6.69 -10.65
C LEU A 146 -9.02 6.84 -11.84
N MET A 147 -9.25 5.77 -12.62
CA MET A 147 -10.19 5.77 -13.75
C MET A 147 -11.62 6.12 -13.31
N GLN A 148 -12.09 5.60 -12.17
CA GLN A 148 -13.41 5.90 -11.65
C GLN A 148 -13.56 7.40 -11.30
N ILE A 149 -12.56 7.98 -10.64
CA ILE A 149 -12.55 9.41 -10.30
C ILE A 149 -12.51 10.27 -11.57
N LEU A 150 -11.65 9.93 -12.54
CA LEU A 150 -11.60 10.60 -13.85
C LEU A 150 -12.93 10.47 -14.60
N GLY A 151 -13.62 9.33 -14.48
CA GLY A 151 -14.97 9.12 -15.01
C GLY A 151 -16.08 9.83 -14.25
N GLY A 152 -15.76 10.64 -13.24
CA GLY A 152 -16.71 11.43 -12.45
C GLY A 152 -17.47 10.65 -11.39
N GLN A 153 -17.06 9.42 -11.08
CA GLN A 153 -17.66 8.65 -10.00
C GLN A 153 -17.30 9.30 -8.65
N ARG A 154 -18.31 9.47 -7.80
CA ARG A 154 -18.11 9.91 -6.42
C ARG A 154 -17.67 8.71 -5.59
N ILE A 155 -16.44 8.75 -5.11
CA ILE A 155 -15.90 7.74 -4.21
C ILE A 155 -16.02 8.27 -2.78
N ASP A 156 -16.70 7.52 -1.91
CA ASP A 156 -16.77 7.84 -0.48
C ASP A 156 -15.50 7.35 0.20
N MET A 157 -14.55 8.27 0.40
CA MET A 157 -13.29 8.02 1.08
C MET A 157 -13.07 8.96 2.25
N ASP A 158 -14.13 9.50 2.85
CA ASP A 158 -14.03 10.48 3.95
C ASP A 158 -13.24 9.94 5.16
N ASP A 159 -13.32 8.62 5.39
CA ASP A 159 -12.59 7.91 6.45
C ASP A 159 -11.16 7.48 6.05
N PHE A 160 -10.70 7.73 4.81
CA PHE A 160 -9.42 7.25 4.28
C PHE A 160 -8.53 8.37 3.75
N TYR A 161 -7.34 8.54 4.30
CA TYR A 161 -6.36 9.41 3.65
C TYR A 161 -5.71 8.72 2.44
N VAL A 162 -5.34 9.52 1.43
CA VAL A 162 -4.72 9.03 0.20
C VAL A 162 -3.34 9.65 0.06
N GLY A 163 -2.31 8.97 0.56
CA GLY A 163 -0.94 9.23 0.13
C GLY A 163 -0.73 8.69 -1.28
N ILE A 164 -0.16 9.46 -2.20
CA ILE A 164 0.14 9.01 -3.57
C ILE A 164 1.61 8.64 -3.67
N VAL A 165 1.90 7.54 -4.36
CA VAL A 165 3.26 7.11 -4.65
C VAL A 165 3.40 6.57 -6.06
N ASP A 166 4.53 6.83 -6.71
CA ASP A 166 4.85 6.24 -7.99
C ASP A 166 5.29 4.78 -7.84
N VAL A 167 4.82 3.90 -8.72
CA VAL A 167 5.20 2.49 -8.77
C VAL A 167 6.72 2.29 -8.90
N ARG A 168 7.42 3.22 -9.56
CA ARG A 168 8.88 3.20 -9.70
C ARG A 168 9.56 3.53 -8.37
N ASP A 169 8.99 4.43 -7.56
CA ASP A 169 9.50 4.75 -6.23
C ASP A 169 9.29 3.58 -5.27
N VAL A 170 8.15 2.89 -5.37
CA VAL A 170 7.91 1.65 -4.61
C VAL A 170 8.94 0.58 -4.99
N ALA A 171 9.20 0.39 -6.29
CA ALA A 171 10.19 -0.58 -6.76
C ALA A 171 11.62 -0.23 -6.29
N GLN A 172 12.01 1.04 -6.37
CA GLN A 172 13.30 1.51 -5.88
C GLN A 172 13.41 1.33 -4.36
N SER A 173 12.34 1.64 -3.62
CA SER A 173 12.29 1.48 -2.16
C SER A 173 12.45 0.02 -1.75
N LEU A 174 11.82 -0.92 -2.48
CA LEU A 174 12.01 -2.35 -2.23
C LEU A 174 13.49 -2.74 -2.31
N ILE A 175 14.18 -2.31 -3.37
CA ILE A 175 15.61 -2.58 -3.57
C ILE A 175 16.43 -1.98 -2.41
N VAL A 176 16.19 -0.72 -2.07
CA VAL A 176 16.89 -0.02 -0.97
C VAL A 176 16.69 -0.74 0.37
N LEU A 177 15.47 -1.19 0.68
CA LEU A 177 15.17 -1.93 1.91
C LEU A 177 15.85 -3.29 1.96
N TYR A 178 16.05 -3.93 0.81
CA TYR A 178 16.77 -5.20 0.76
C TYR A 178 18.28 -5.01 0.90
N GLU A 179 18.86 -4.10 0.12
CA GLU A 179 20.30 -3.92 -0.01
C GLU A 179 20.94 -3.20 1.18
N ASN A 180 20.20 -2.33 1.87
CA ASN A 180 20.74 -1.55 2.99
C ASN A 180 20.60 -2.32 4.32
N PRO A 181 21.69 -2.79 4.96
CA PRO A 181 21.61 -3.58 6.18
C PRO A 181 20.95 -2.84 7.36
N SER A 182 21.02 -1.50 7.37
CA SER A 182 20.42 -0.65 8.40
C SER A 182 18.92 -0.45 8.24
N ALA A 183 18.33 -0.82 7.09
CA ALA A 183 16.88 -0.75 6.89
C ALA A 183 16.16 -1.77 7.78
N GLN A 184 15.39 -1.28 8.75
CA GLN A 184 14.66 -2.09 9.73
C GLN A 184 13.28 -1.52 10.02
N GLY A 185 12.36 -2.38 10.44
CA GLY A 185 11.01 -1.97 10.81
C GLY A 185 10.13 -1.66 9.59
N ARG A 186 9.17 -0.77 9.82
CA ARG A 186 8.14 -0.34 8.85
C ARG A 186 8.57 0.94 8.13
N HIS A 187 8.08 1.12 6.91
CA HIS A 187 8.47 2.23 6.05
C HIS A 187 7.23 2.73 5.28
N LEU A 188 6.66 3.86 5.71
CA LEU A 188 5.67 4.60 4.92
C LEU A 188 6.29 4.95 3.58
N CYS A 189 5.56 4.67 2.50
CA CYS A 189 6.01 4.91 1.12
C CYS A 189 4.94 5.71 0.37
N THR A 190 5.02 7.03 0.55
CA THR A 190 4.22 8.06 -0.11
C THR A 190 5.05 9.34 -0.31
N GLU A 191 4.87 10.02 -1.44
CA GLU A 191 5.58 11.28 -1.72
C GLU A 191 5.13 12.38 -0.74
N SER A 192 3.82 12.54 -0.65
CA SER A 192 3.14 13.47 0.26
C SER A 192 1.97 12.78 0.98
N ILE A 193 1.56 13.35 2.11
CA ILE A 193 0.26 13.09 2.73
C ILE A 193 -0.64 14.26 2.35
N GLU A 194 -1.68 13.95 1.58
CA GLU A 194 -2.68 14.89 1.09
C GLU A 194 -4.07 14.45 1.58
N ARG A 195 -5.01 15.39 1.59
CA ARG A 195 -6.43 15.08 1.80
C ARG A 195 -7.07 14.72 0.47
N LEU A 196 -8.18 14.02 0.53
CA LEU A 196 -8.95 13.61 -0.64
C LEU A 196 -9.37 14.81 -1.51
N ILE A 197 -9.72 15.95 -0.87
CA ILE A 197 -10.03 17.20 -1.58
C ILE A 197 -8.85 17.69 -2.42
N ASP A 198 -7.62 17.62 -1.90
CA ASP A 198 -6.42 18.05 -2.62
C ASP A 198 -6.19 17.18 -3.87
N PHE A 199 -6.41 15.86 -3.72
CA PHE A 199 -6.26 14.93 -4.84
C PHE A 199 -7.31 15.18 -5.93
N HIS A 200 -8.58 15.38 -5.54
CA HIS A 200 -9.65 15.71 -6.49
C HIS A 200 -9.42 17.05 -7.20
N ASP A 201 -9.01 18.08 -6.47
CA ASP A 201 -8.71 19.39 -7.05
C ASP A 201 -7.52 19.31 -8.02
N LYS A 202 -6.45 18.60 -7.63
CA LYS A 202 -5.29 18.33 -8.49
C LYS A 202 -5.70 17.60 -9.77
N LEU A 203 -6.53 16.56 -9.69
CA LEU A 203 -7.03 15.85 -10.89
C LEU A 203 -7.86 16.76 -11.80
N ALA A 204 -8.75 17.59 -11.23
CA ALA A 204 -9.58 18.52 -11.99
C ALA A 204 -8.78 19.65 -12.65
N GLU A 205 -7.66 20.07 -12.04
CA GLU A 205 -6.73 21.06 -12.60
C GLU A 205 -5.86 20.46 -13.70
N LEU A 206 -5.34 19.25 -13.50
CA LEU A 206 -4.47 18.56 -14.47
C LEU A 206 -5.25 18.12 -15.72
N TYR A 207 -6.54 17.80 -15.57
CA TYR A 207 -7.39 17.29 -16.66
C TYR A 207 -8.80 17.91 -16.65
N PRO A 208 -8.94 19.17 -17.07
CA PRO A 208 -10.25 19.84 -17.15
C PRO A 208 -11.22 19.18 -18.14
N GLU A 209 -10.75 18.31 -19.03
CA GLU A 209 -11.56 17.54 -19.97
C GLU A 209 -12.33 16.38 -19.33
N PHE A 210 -11.91 15.90 -18.15
CA PHE A 210 -12.57 14.81 -17.45
C PHE A 210 -13.61 15.33 -16.45
N PRO A 211 -14.75 14.65 -16.26
CA PRO A 211 -15.82 15.06 -15.34
C PRO A 211 -15.49 14.82 -13.86
N VAL A 212 -14.28 15.16 -13.40
CA VAL A 212 -13.85 14.96 -12.00
C VAL A 212 -14.74 15.78 -11.06
N SER A 213 -15.44 15.09 -10.15
CA SER A 213 -16.27 15.76 -9.15
C SER A 213 -15.42 16.46 -8.10
N ARG A 214 -15.67 17.75 -7.85
CA ARG A 214 -15.02 18.51 -6.75
C ARG A 214 -15.72 18.27 -5.42
N ILE A 215 -14.94 18.01 -4.37
CA ILE A 215 -15.44 17.80 -3.02
C ILE A 215 -15.86 19.14 -2.43
N GLN A 216 -17.13 19.23 -1.99
CA GLN A 216 -17.71 20.47 -1.47
C GLN A 216 -17.40 20.71 0.01
N GLU A 217 -17.24 19.63 0.78
CA GLU A 217 -16.98 19.67 2.22
C GLU A 217 -15.84 18.71 2.55
N ASP A 218 -14.74 19.24 3.09
CA ASP A 218 -13.58 18.44 3.51
C ASP A 218 -13.84 17.81 4.89
N LYS A 219 -14.16 16.51 4.90
CA LYS A 219 -14.33 15.73 6.13
C LYS A 219 -13.03 15.13 6.68
N GLN A 220 -11.90 15.39 6.02
CA GLN A 220 -10.59 14.87 6.40
C GLN A 220 -9.77 15.85 7.23
N GLY A 221 -10.44 16.67 8.05
CA GLY A 221 -9.79 17.60 8.98
C GLY A 221 -8.78 16.92 9.92
N TRP A 222 -8.97 15.63 10.20
CA TRP A 222 -8.10 14.78 11.01
C TRP A 222 -6.76 14.43 10.31
N VAL A 223 -6.69 14.49 8.98
CA VAL A 223 -5.48 14.24 8.20
C VAL A 223 -4.60 15.48 8.19
N VAL A 224 -3.41 15.35 8.75
CA VAL A 224 -2.37 16.39 8.71
C VAL A 224 -1.56 16.24 7.43
N ARG A 225 -1.61 17.26 6.57
CA ARG A 225 -0.83 17.31 5.34
C ARG A 225 0.67 17.30 5.67
N SER A 226 1.45 16.56 4.90
CA SER A 226 2.89 16.48 5.08
C SER A 226 3.60 16.36 3.74
N LYS A 227 4.62 17.19 3.52
CA LYS A 227 5.57 17.02 2.42
C LYS A 227 6.67 16.07 2.87
N ALA A 228 7.22 15.27 1.95
CA ALA A 228 8.30 14.32 2.26
C ALA A 228 7.92 13.38 3.42
N ALA A 229 6.73 12.77 3.33
CA ALA A 229 6.18 11.97 4.42
C ALA A 229 6.98 10.69 4.69
N SER A 230 7.61 10.13 3.67
CA SER A 230 8.44 8.90 3.75
C SER A 230 9.84 9.16 4.30
N LYS A 231 9.96 9.80 5.46
CA LYS A 231 11.25 10.26 6.02
C LYS A 231 12.30 9.16 6.07
N LYS A 232 11.96 7.97 6.59
CA LYS A 232 12.91 6.84 6.66
C LYS A 232 13.43 6.41 5.28
N LEU A 233 12.58 6.37 4.25
CA LEU A 233 13.01 6.00 2.90
C LEU A 233 13.88 7.10 2.27
N ILE A 234 13.55 8.37 2.53
CA ILE A 234 14.34 9.52 2.08
C ILE A 234 15.73 9.50 2.74
N ASP A 235 15.80 9.22 4.05
CA ASP A 235 17.06 9.09 4.79
C ASP A 235 17.92 7.92 4.28
N LEU A 236 17.29 6.88 3.70
CA LEU A 236 17.95 5.77 3.02
C LEU A 236 18.33 6.09 1.56
N GLY A 237 18.07 7.31 1.08
CA GLY A 237 18.45 7.79 -0.25
C GLY A 237 17.39 7.64 -1.34
N VAL A 238 16.16 7.29 -1.00
CA VAL A 238 15.06 7.22 -1.98
C VAL A 238 14.62 8.64 -2.37
N ASN A 239 14.58 8.92 -3.66
CA ASN A 239 14.02 10.15 -4.21
C ASN A 239 12.64 9.85 -4.80
N PHE A 240 11.63 10.59 -4.37
CA PHE A 240 10.26 10.41 -4.82
C PHE A 240 9.93 11.26 -6.05
N ILE A 241 9.24 10.65 -7.01
CA ILE A 241 8.68 11.32 -8.18
C ILE A 241 7.49 12.18 -7.73
N PRO A 242 7.43 13.47 -8.11
CA PRO A 242 6.32 14.34 -7.73
C PRO A 242 4.96 13.78 -8.17
N SER A 243 3.97 13.86 -7.30
CA SER A 243 2.61 13.34 -7.54
C SER A 243 1.99 13.81 -8.87
N ASP A 244 2.21 15.05 -9.30
CA ASP A 244 1.72 15.54 -10.61
C ASP A 244 2.29 14.74 -11.79
N LYS A 245 3.58 14.41 -11.75
CA LYS A 245 4.22 13.60 -12.79
C LYS A 245 3.71 12.16 -12.73
N THR A 246 3.57 11.60 -11.53
CA THR A 246 3.01 10.26 -11.31
C THR A 246 1.61 10.14 -11.91
N ILE A 247 0.75 11.12 -11.65
CA ILE A 247 -0.61 11.19 -12.20
C ILE A 247 -0.57 11.31 -13.73
N ARG A 248 0.29 12.18 -14.29
CA ARG A 248 0.49 12.32 -15.75
C ARG A 248 0.90 11.03 -16.43
N ASP A 249 1.95 10.40 -15.94
CA ASP A 249 2.42 9.13 -16.49
C ASP A 249 1.35 8.02 -16.38
N SER A 250 0.50 8.05 -15.34
CA SER A 250 -0.63 7.11 -15.19
C SER A 250 -1.69 7.32 -16.27
N VAL A 251 -2.15 8.55 -16.45
CA VAL A 251 -3.20 8.90 -17.41
C VAL A 251 -2.73 8.67 -18.84
N ASP A 252 -1.50 9.06 -19.16
CA ASP A 252 -0.89 8.80 -20.46
C ASP A 252 -0.80 7.29 -20.74
N CYS A 253 -0.41 6.50 -19.74
CA CYS A 253 -0.37 5.04 -19.86
C CYS A 253 -1.77 4.44 -20.12
N LEU A 254 -2.79 4.91 -19.41
CA LEU A 254 -4.17 4.46 -19.58
C LEU A 254 -4.73 4.82 -20.97
N ARG A 255 -4.50 6.06 -21.44
CA ARG A 255 -4.85 6.51 -22.79
C ARG A 255 -4.19 5.67 -23.88
N ASN A 256 -2.86 5.50 -23.78
CA ASN A 256 -2.09 4.75 -24.77
C ASN A 256 -2.51 3.28 -24.87
N LYS A 257 -3.09 2.72 -23.80
CA LYS A 257 -3.63 1.36 -23.77
C LYS A 257 -5.14 1.28 -24.00
N GLY A 258 -5.81 2.41 -24.29
CA GLY A 258 -7.23 2.46 -24.66
C GLY A 258 -8.21 2.23 -23.51
N TYR A 259 -7.81 2.53 -22.27
CA TYR A 259 -8.70 2.39 -21.10
C TYR A 259 -9.54 3.64 -20.81
N ILE A 260 -9.07 4.81 -21.25
CA ILE A 260 -9.73 6.12 -21.12
C ILE A 260 -9.48 6.97 -22.37
#